data_AF-A0A328F6Y8-F1
#
_entry.id   AF-A0A328F6Y8-F1
#
_cell.length_a   1.000
_cell.length_b   1.000
_cell.length_c   1.000
_cell.angle_alpha   90.00
_cell.angle_beta   90.00
_cell.angle_gamma   90.00
#
_symmetry.space_group_name_H-M   'P 1'
#
loop_
_entity.id
_entity.type
_entity.pdbx_description
1 polymer ?
#
loop_
_entity_poly.entity_id
_entity_poly.type
_entity_poly.pdbx_seq_one_letter_code
_entity_poly.pdbx_strand_id
1 'polypeptide(L)'
;MIDLHTHSTASDGSLTPRQLLDLAKDSGIEAVALTDHDTIAGILEIKDIVHSYPLEFITGVEISCTPPPEFKSLGSIHMLGYGFSVYDCGLNDALARAAEARANRNPQIIAKLNGLGIDITLDEVKKRFDTRQIGRPHIAELLVEKGYVSDFRKAFDLYLGKNKPAYVDKFKISCKEAIRLILDAGGLPVLAHPGIIDFQQPHDLDTFVNMLVNNGLAGIEVYYAGHDSAFRKHLSDIVNSKGLVATGGSDFHGSFNKGVDLGRGRGDLNVDMCVFKSLNDRLQEIQAISRLDLLEQNLDYRFQSRSFLSNALCHRSYLNENQDICDADNERLEFLGDAVLGLCVGHLLMEKDPLKNEGDLSRLRSNLVSETGLAHIARRIDLGRFIKLGKGESLSGGRDKNSILSDAFEAVVAAVYLDAGFDRAQTMVNRLFDKPVQQVLASSDFIDYKSGLQEFTQEHFGRTPDYTLAQEKGPDHDKTFEICLNLDTVATMGTGKTKKAAEQDAARKALTLLNRNLE
;
A
#
# COMPACT_ATOMS: atom_id res chain seq x y z
N MET A 1 1.75 25.71 -11.05
CA MET A 1 3.05 25.09 -10.73
C MET A 1 2.80 23.77 -10.02
N ILE A 2 3.60 22.74 -10.29
CA ILE A 2 3.43 21.39 -9.71
C ILE A 2 4.71 20.93 -9.01
N ASP A 3 4.62 19.84 -8.24
CA ASP A 3 5.79 19.12 -7.70
C ASP A 3 5.54 17.61 -7.57
N LEU A 4 6.20 16.81 -8.41
CA LEU A 4 5.98 15.36 -8.44
C LEU A 4 7.05 14.55 -7.71
N HIS A 5 8.00 15.19 -7.02
CA HIS A 5 9.06 14.48 -6.31
C HIS A 5 9.22 15.07 -4.91
N THR A 6 8.55 14.45 -3.93
CA THR A 6 8.49 14.97 -2.56
C THR A 6 8.56 13.83 -1.54
N HIS A 7 9.16 14.12 -0.38
CA HIS A 7 9.40 13.16 0.69
C HIS A 7 8.77 13.61 1.99
N SER A 8 8.24 12.66 2.75
CA SER A 8 7.62 12.88 4.06
C SER A 8 8.33 12.11 5.17
N THR A 9 7.82 12.24 6.40
CA THR A 9 8.27 11.42 7.54
C THR A 9 7.98 9.93 7.38
N ALA A 10 7.28 9.49 6.34
CA ALA A 10 7.21 8.06 6.02
C ALA A 10 8.57 7.51 5.54
N SER A 11 9.44 8.36 4.99
CA SER A 11 10.82 8.06 4.66
C SER A 11 11.79 9.03 5.34
N ASP A 12 12.47 9.90 4.61
CA ASP A 12 13.48 10.85 5.10
C ASP A 12 13.16 12.32 4.86
N GLY A 13 11.89 12.65 4.65
CA GLY A 13 11.38 14.02 4.73
C GLY A 13 11.15 14.48 6.18
N SER A 14 11.13 15.79 6.40
CA SER A 14 10.90 16.37 7.73
C SER A 14 9.45 16.72 8.05
N LEU A 15 8.54 16.64 7.07
CA LEU A 15 7.12 16.96 7.24
C LEU A 15 6.29 15.68 7.17
N THR A 16 5.26 15.59 8.01
CA THR A 16 4.25 14.52 7.85
C THR A 16 3.56 14.63 6.50
N PRO A 17 3.04 13.52 5.94
CA PRO A 17 2.25 13.56 4.70
C PRO A 17 1.17 14.65 4.70
N ARG A 18 0.47 14.84 5.83
CA ARG A 18 -0.55 15.90 5.97
C ARG A 18 0.03 17.31 5.96
N GLN A 19 1.12 17.54 6.70
CA GLN A 19 1.81 18.85 6.69
C GLN A 19 2.36 19.19 5.31
N LEU A 20 2.78 18.19 4.54
CA LEU A 20 3.23 18.38 3.16
C LEU A 20 2.08 18.82 2.26
N LEU A 21 0.89 18.21 2.38
CA LEU A 21 -0.31 18.66 1.65
C LEU A 21 -0.76 20.08 2.07
N ASP A 22 -0.72 20.39 3.37
CA ASP A 22 -1.02 21.73 3.88
C ASP A 22 -0.06 22.77 3.26
N LEU A 23 1.24 22.47 3.24
CA LEU A 23 2.25 23.33 2.62
C LEU A 23 2.04 23.45 1.10
N ALA A 24 1.69 22.37 0.41
CA ALA A 24 1.40 22.39 -1.03
C ALA A 24 0.25 23.34 -1.36
N LYS A 25 -0.84 23.24 -0.61
CA LYS A 25 -1.99 24.13 -0.72
C LYS A 25 -1.60 25.59 -0.46
N ASP A 26 -0.90 25.86 0.63
CA ASP A 26 -0.51 27.22 1.01
C ASP A 26 0.49 27.85 0.03
N SER A 27 1.29 27.01 -0.65
CA SER A 27 2.26 27.42 -1.66
C SER A 27 1.66 27.57 -3.07
N GLY A 28 0.37 27.28 -3.25
CA GLY A 28 -0.30 27.34 -4.55
C GLY A 28 0.16 26.26 -5.53
N ILE A 29 0.59 25.10 -5.04
CA ILE A 29 0.91 23.93 -5.86
C ILE A 29 -0.39 23.33 -6.38
N GLU A 30 -0.50 23.20 -7.70
CA GLU A 30 -1.71 22.72 -8.38
C GLU A 30 -1.77 21.18 -8.46
N ALA A 31 -0.61 20.52 -8.47
CA ALA A 31 -0.52 19.06 -8.43
C ALA A 31 0.70 18.59 -7.64
N VAL A 32 0.54 17.53 -6.85
CA VAL A 32 1.60 16.96 -6.02
C VAL A 32 1.63 15.43 -6.08
N ALA A 33 2.82 14.85 -5.95
CA ALA A 33 3.00 13.43 -5.70
C ALA A 33 3.85 13.22 -4.44
N LEU A 34 3.47 12.24 -3.62
CA LEU A 34 4.29 11.80 -2.51
C LEU A 34 5.10 10.59 -2.94
N THR A 35 6.43 10.69 -2.95
CA THR A 35 7.35 9.71 -3.56
C THR A 35 8.37 9.19 -2.55
N ASP A 36 7.91 8.89 -1.34
CA ASP A 36 8.77 8.40 -0.25
C ASP A 36 9.66 7.23 -0.67
N HIS A 37 10.89 7.20 -0.15
CA HIS A 37 11.85 6.17 -0.46
C HIS A 37 11.40 4.77 -0.02
N ASP A 38 11.32 3.85 -0.99
CA ASP A 38 11.03 2.43 -0.78
C ASP A 38 9.72 2.17 0.02
N THR A 39 8.74 3.10 0.01
CA THR A 39 7.49 2.94 0.77
C THR A 39 6.34 3.78 0.27
N ILE A 40 5.12 3.31 0.54
CA ILE A 40 3.87 4.03 0.29
C ILE A 40 3.14 4.38 1.58
N ALA A 41 3.78 4.19 2.74
CA ALA A 41 3.14 4.39 4.04
C ALA A 41 2.58 5.80 4.22
N GLY A 42 3.25 6.81 3.65
CA GLY A 42 2.79 8.19 3.66
C GLY A 42 1.50 8.37 2.84
N ILE A 43 1.39 7.72 1.69
CA ILE A 43 0.18 7.74 0.86
C ILE A 43 -0.99 7.10 1.59
N LEU A 44 -0.76 5.94 2.21
CA LEU A 44 -1.79 5.23 2.97
C LEU A 44 -2.34 6.06 4.14
N GLU A 45 -1.54 6.97 4.69
CA GLU A 45 -1.96 7.89 5.77
C GLU A 45 -2.91 8.99 5.28
N ILE A 46 -2.75 9.46 4.04
CA ILE A 46 -3.51 10.59 3.49
C ILE A 46 -4.58 10.20 2.47
N LYS A 47 -4.65 8.94 2.04
CA LYS A 47 -5.53 8.49 0.95
C LYS A 47 -7.00 8.87 1.14
N ASP A 48 -7.48 8.87 2.38
CA ASP A 48 -8.89 9.15 2.71
C ASP A 48 -9.18 10.65 2.81
N ILE A 49 -8.15 11.49 3.01
CA ILE A 49 -8.30 12.94 3.19
C ILE A 49 -7.83 13.76 1.98
N VAL A 50 -7.01 13.18 1.10
CA VAL A 50 -6.36 13.93 0.02
C VAL A 50 -7.36 14.58 -0.95
N HIS A 51 -8.50 13.93 -1.18
CA HIS A 51 -9.61 14.46 -1.99
C HIS A 51 -10.26 15.74 -1.42
N SER A 52 -10.01 16.08 -0.15
CA SER A 52 -10.49 17.32 0.46
C SER A 52 -9.57 18.53 0.19
N TYR A 53 -8.39 18.31 -0.39
CA TYR A 53 -7.46 19.39 -0.74
C TYR A 53 -7.76 19.94 -2.14
N PRO A 54 -7.59 21.25 -2.36
CA PRO A 54 -7.84 21.89 -3.64
C PRO A 54 -6.63 21.76 -4.59
N LEU A 55 -6.09 20.55 -4.75
CA LEU A 55 -4.96 20.24 -5.62
C LEU A 55 -5.15 18.83 -6.21
N GLU A 56 -4.51 18.59 -7.35
CA GLU A 56 -4.44 17.25 -7.93
C GLU A 56 -3.39 16.40 -7.20
N PHE A 57 -3.70 15.14 -6.94
CA PHE A 57 -2.78 14.22 -6.28
C PHE A 57 -2.58 12.96 -7.13
N ILE A 58 -1.33 12.52 -7.25
CA ILE A 58 -0.98 11.23 -7.86
C ILE A 58 -0.14 10.40 -6.89
N THR A 59 -0.44 9.11 -6.82
CA THR A 59 0.36 8.17 -6.02
C THR A 59 1.79 8.13 -6.56
N GLY A 60 2.76 8.11 -5.65
CA GLY A 60 4.19 8.16 -5.96
C GLY A 60 5.00 7.17 -5.11
N VAL A 61 6.16 6.77 -5.58
CA VAL A 61 7.16 6.05 -4.77
C VAL A 61 8.53 6.25 -5.42
N GLU A 62 9.59 6.41 -4.63
CA GLU A 62 10.97 6.39 -5.15
C GLU A 62 11.67 5.10 -4.72
N ILE A 63 11.86 4.18 -5.67
CA ILE A 63 12.45 2.86 -5.43
C ILE A 63 13.96 2.91 -5.62
N SER A 64 14.71 2.53 -4.58
CA SER A 64 16.16 2.35 -4.64
C SER A 64 16.52 1.10 -5.43
N CYS A 65 17.15 1.28 -6.59
CA CYS A 65 17.44 0.23 -7.54
C CYS A 65 18.94 -0.08 -7.70
N THR A 66 19.25 -1.34 -8.05
CA THR A 66 20.54 -1.69 -8.67
C THR A 66 20.50 -1.41 -10.17
N PRO A 67 21.58 -0.85 -10.73
CA PRO A 67 21.69 -0.59 -12.17
C PRO A 67 21.74 -1.92 -12.96
N PRO A 68 21.53 -1.87 -14.29
CA PRO A 68 21.81 -3.00 -15.16
C PRO A 68 23.27 -3.50 -15.01
N PRO A 69 23.56 -4.79 -15.25
CA PRO A 69 24.89 -5.39 -15.07
C PRO A 69 26.04 -4.64 -15.76
N GLU A 70 25.78 -4.07 -16.93
CA GLU A 70 26.68 -3.27 -17.76
C GLU A 70 27.13 -1.98 -17.04
N PHE A 71 26.28 -1.49 -16.14
CA PHE A 71 26.47 -0.28 -15.35
C PHE A 71 26.64 -0.57 -13.86
N LYS A 72 27.09 -1.79 -13.48
CA LYS A 72 27.27 -2.22 -12.08
C LYS A 72 28.18 -1.31 -11.24
N SER A 73 29.06 -0.53 -11.88
CA SER A 73 29.92 0.46 -11.22
C SER A 73 29.14 1.64 -10.67
N LEU A 74 27.97 1.97 -11.24
CA LEU A 74 27.11 3.04 -10.79
C LEU A 74 26.63 2.82 -9.35
N GLY A 75 26.23 3.92 -8.71
CA GLY A 75 25.64 3.91 -7.37
C GLY A 75 24.25 3.30 -7.35
N SER A 76 23.47 3.71 -6.35
CA SER A 76 22.03 3.45 -6.35
C SER A 76 21.41 4.25 -7.48
N ILE A 77 20.53 3.63 -8.26
CA ILE A 77 19.67 4.31 -9.24
C ILE A 77 18.30 4.46 -8.59
N HIS A 78 17.63 5.59 -8.76
CA HIS A 78 16.29 5.75 -8.22
C HIS A 78 15.25 5.73 -9.34
N MET A 79 14.20 4.96 -9.12
CA MET A 79 13.07 4.81 -10.03
C MET A 79 11.84 5.37 -9.36
N LEU A 80 11.28 6.43 -9.94
CA LEU A 80 9.98 6.95 -9.54
C LEU A 80 8.89 6.06 -10.16
N GLY A 81 7.87 5.74 -9.38
CA GLY A 81 6.64 5.13 -9.86
C GLY A 81 5.47 6.06 -9.63
N TYR A 82 4.64 6.31 -10.65
CA TYR A 82 3.50 7.20 -10.55
C TYR A 82 2.17 6.52 -10.90
N GLY A 83 1.10 6.84 -10.18
CA GLY A 83 -0.27 6.44 -10.55
C GLY A 83 -0.56 4.94 -10.42
N PHE A 84 0.28 4.22 -9.68
CA PHE A 84 0.08 2.81 -9.37
C PHE A 84 -0.99 2.62 -8.29
N SER A 85 -1.51 1.39 -8.16
CA SER A 85 -2.41 1.02 -7.06
C SER A 85 -1.63 0.74 -5.79
N VAL A 86 -2.07 1.38 -4.71
CA VAL A 86 -1.54 1.15 -3.36
C VAL A 86 -1.86 -0.26 -2.82
N TYR A 87 -2.69 -1.04 -3.52
CA TYR A 87 -3.11 -2.36 -3.10
C TYR A 87 -2.39 -3.50 -3.85
N ASP A 88 -1.54 -3.18 -4.84
CA ASP A 88 -0.80 -4.19 -5.56
C ASP A 88 0.14 -4.97 -4.63
N CYS A 89 -0.07 -6.28 -4.52
CA CYS A 89 0.67 -7.10 -3.58
C CYS A 89 2.13 -7.31 -4.00
N GLY A 90 2.43 -7.35 -5.30
CA GLY A 90 3.79 -7.53 -5.80
C GLY A 90 4.68 -6.34 -5.44
N LEU A 91 4.20 -5.12 -5.74
CA LEU A 91 4.88 -3.89 -5.38
C LEU A 91 5.00 -3.74 -3.86
N ASN A 92 3.92 -3.97 -3.11
CA ASN A 92 3.93 -3.84 -1.65
C ASN A 92 4.91 -4.82 -0.98
N ASP A 93 4.94 -6.08 -1.41
CA ASP A 93 5.88 -7.08 -0.88
C ASP A 93 7.33 -6.71 -1.20
N ALA A 94 7.59 -6.17 -2.40
CA ALA A 94 8.92 -5.71 -2.78
C ALA A 94 9.38 -4.49 -1.96
N LEU A 95 8.51 -3.51 -1.75
CA LEU A 95 8.78 -2.34 -0.92
C LEU A 95 9.00 -2.75 0.55
N ALA A 96 8.21 -3.68 1.09
CA ALA A 96 8.39 -4.20 2.44
C ALA A 96 9.77 -4.87 2.61
N ARG A 97 10.21 -5.68 1.65
CA ARG A 97 11.56 -6.28 1.65
C ARG A 97 12.66 -5.22 1.59
N ALA A 98 12.48 -4.17 0.78
CA ALA A 98 13.44 -3.06 0.68
C ALA A 98 13.53 -2.23 1.97
N ALA A 99 12.41 -2.01 2.65
CA ALA A 99 12.32 -1.36 3.95
C ALA A 99 12.97 -2.20 5.06
N GLU A 100 12.69 -3.51 5.10
CA GLU A 100 13.33 -4.44 6.05
C GLU A 100 14.85 -4.48 5.86
N ALA A 101 15.32 -4.56 4.62
CA ALA A 101 16.75 -4.51 4.31
C ALA A 101 17.40 -3.19 4.77
N ARG A 102 16.67 -2.07 4.69
CA ARG A 102 17.11 -0.76 5.22
C ARG A 102 17.22 -0.80 6.75
N ALA A 103 16.20 -1.33 7.43
CA ALA A 103 16.17 -1.46 8.89
C ALA A 103 17.32 -2.35 9.40
N ASN A 104 17.59 -3.48 8.74
CA ASN A 104 18.66 -4.42 9.11
C ASN A 104 20.07 -3.87 8.84
N ARG A 105 20.22 -2.94 7.89
CA ARG A 105 21.49 -2.28 7.57
C ARG A 105 21.86 -1.21 8.61
N ASN A 106 20.90 -0.45 9.11
CA ASN A 106 21.19 0.72 9.96
C ASN A 106 22.02 0.40 11.22
N PRO A 107 21.76 -0.68 11.99
CA PRO A 107 22.61 -1.07 13.12
C PRO A 107 24.08 -1.31 12.73
N GLN A 108 24.32 -1.83 11.53
CA GLN A 108 25.68 -2.10 11.04
C GLN A 108 26.43 -0.80 10.71
N ILE A 109 25.73 0.21 10.16
CA ILE A 109 26.30 1.55 9.94
C ILE A 109 26.70 2.16 11.29
N ILE A 110 25.80 2.11 12.28
CA ILE A 110 26.06 2.62 13.63
C ILE A 110 27.26 1.91 14.27
N ALA A 111 27.33 0.58 14.18
CA ALA A 111 28.46 -0.19 14.70
C ALA A 111 29.80 0.22 14.05
N LYS A 112 29.81 0.47 12.73
CA LYS A 112 31.01 0.96 12.04
C LYS A 112 31.40 2.38 12.46
N LEU A 113 30.44 3.29 12.64
CA LEU A 113 30.70 4.64 13.16
C LEU A 113 31.28 4.58 14.58
N ASN A 114 30.70 3.76 15.47
CA ASN A 114 31.20 3.54 16.82
C ASN A 114 32.63 2.98 16.82
N GLY A 115 32.94 2.06 15.90
CA GLY A 115 34.31 1.57 15.70
C GLY A 115 35.33 2.63 15.25
N LEU A 116 34.86 3.75 14.70
CA LEU A 116 35.68 4.92 14.34
C LEU A 116 35.76 5.96 15.47
N GLY A 117 35.23 5.66 16.65
CA GLY A 117 35.21 6.57 17.80
C GLY A 117 34.11 7.63 17.74
N ILE A 118 33.11 7.48 16.87
CA ILE A 118 31.94 8.35 16.80
C ILE A 118 30.88 7.79 17.74
N ASP A 119 30.52 8.52 18.80
CA ASP A 119 29.49 8.10 19.74
C ASP A 119 28.10 8.41 19.18
N ILE A 120 27.43 7.39 18.65
CA ILE A 120 26.09 7.50 18.08
C ILE A 120 25.32 6.20 18.29
N THR A 121 24.04 6.31 18.61
CA THR A 121 23.14 5.18 18.79
C THR A 121 21.95 5.25 17.85
N LEU A 122 21.39 4.09 17.52
CA LEU A 122 20.17 4.04 16.71
C LEU A 122 18.97 4.65 17.44
N ASP A 123 18.93 4.54 18.77
CA ASP A 123 17.84 5.10 19.58
C ASP A 123 17.88 6.63 19.63
N GLU A 124 19.07 7.25 19.63
CA GLU A 124 19.18 8.70 19.44
C GLU A 124 18.61 9.13 18.09
N VAL A 125 18.95 8.41 17.01
CA VAL A 125 18.43 8.71 15.67
C VAL A 125 16.90 8.59 15.66
N LYS A 126 16.33 7.49 16.19
CA LYS A 126 14.87 7.30 16.26
C LYS A 126 14.18 8.35 17.12
N LYS A 127 14.77 8.74 18.25
CA LYS A 127 14.20 9.75 19.14
C LYS A 127 14.22 11.14 18.50
N ARG A 128 15.24 11.42 17.68
CA ARG A 128 15.41 12.70 16.99
C ARG A 128 14.52 12.83 15.76
N PHE A 129 14.34 11.76 15.02
CA PHE A 129 13.58 11.73 13.76
C PHE A 129 12.36 10.83 13.97
N ASP A 130 11.21 11.46 14.19
CA ASP A 130 9.90 10.79 14.29
C ASP A 130 9.44 10.33 12.89
N THR A 131 10.21 9.41 12.30
CA THR A 131 10.02 8.92 10.95
C THR A 131 9.84 7.41 10.95
N ARG A 132 9.03 6.91 10.00
CA ARG A 132 8.75 5.47 9.90
C ARG A 132 9.96 4.70 9.39
N GLN A 133 10.83 5.31 8.60
CA GLN A 133 12.03 4.67 8.06
C GLN A 133 13.30 5.48 8.25
N ILE A 134 14.16 5.00 9.16
CA ILE A 134 15.51 5.56 9.31
C ILE A 134 16.38 5.21 8.09
N GLY A 135 17.17 6.19 7.67
CA GLY A 135 18.05 6.14 6.50
C GLY A 135 19.38 6.81 6.79
N ARG A 136 20.29 6.78 5.81
CA ARG A 136 21.58 7.48 5.91
C ARG A 136 21.42 8.99 6.09
N PRO A 137 20.44 9.68 5.46
CA PRO A 137 20.22 11.11 5.69
C PRO A 137 20.00 11.45 7.17
N HIS A 138 19.17 10.67 7.88
CA HIS A 138 18.95 10.85 9.32
C HIS A 138 20.23 10.69 10.16
N ILE A 139 21.04 9.67 9.83
CA ILE A 139 22.34 9.47 10.49
C ILE A 139 23.29 10.63 10.19
N ALA A 140 23.31 11.12 8.94
CA ALA A 140 24.11 12.26 8.52
C ALA A 140 23.74 13.54 9.28
N GLU A 141 22.44 13.85 9.42
CA GLU A 141 21.96 14.98 10.20
C GLU A 141 22.40 14.88 11.66
N LEU A 142 22.28 13.70 12.29
CA LEU A 142 22.75 13.53 13.67
C LEU A 142 24.27 13.69 13.80
N LEU A 143 25.07 13.27 12.80
CA LEU A 143 26.52 13.51 12.78
C LEU A 143 26.86 15.00 12.73
N VAL A 144 26.06 15.80 12.00
CA VAL A 144 26.19 17.26 11.96
C VAL A 144 25.81 17.87 13.31
N GLU A 145 24.66 17.47 13.88
CA GLU A 145 24.19 17.97 15.18
C GLU A 145 25.17 17.68 16.32
N LYS A 146 25.82 16.50 16.31
CA LYS A 146 26.85 16.12 17.29
C LYS A 146 28.23 16.70 16.99
N GLY A 147 28.39 17.46 15.89
CA GLY A 147 29.63 18.15 15.55
C GLY A 147 30.75 17.28 14.99
N TYR A 148 30.46 16.04 14.58
CA TYR A 148 31.46 15.15 13.95
C TYR A 148 31.81 15.57 12.52
N VAL A 149 30.93 16.30 11.86
CA VAL A 149 31.12 16.88 10.52
C VAL A 149 30.48 18.27 10.48
N SER A 150 30.97 19.14 9.58
CA SER A 150 30.47 20.53 9.51
C SER A 150 29.13 20.68 8.76
N ASP A 151 28.79 19.73 7.91
CA ASP A 151 27.61 19.78 7.06
C ASP A 151 27.22 18.38 6.57
N PHE A 152 25.99 18.30 6.05
CA PHE A 152 25.38 17.05 5.56
C PHE A 152 26.20 16.37 4.48
N ARG A 153 26.80 17.13 3.54
CA ARG A 153 27.60 16.55 2.45
C ARG A 153 28.86 15.88 3.00
N LYS A 154 29.55 16.51 3.94
CA LYS A 154 30.72 15.91 4.59
C LYS A 154 30.42 14.59 5.31
N ALA A 155 29.21 14.40 5.84
CA ALA A 155 28.82 13.12 6.42
C ALA A 155 28.91 11.98 5.39
N PHE A 156 28.45 12.23 4.16
CA PHE A 156 28.54 11.28 3.06
C PHE A 156 29.96 11.16 2.51
N ASP A 157 30.68 12.27 2.36
CA ASP A 157 32.04 12.27 1.80
C ASP A 157 33.05 11.56 2.71
N LEU A 158 32.85 11.61 4.03
CA LEU A 158 33.77 11.02 5.00
C LEU A 158 33.36 9.62 5.44
N TYR A 159 32.05 9.36 5.66
CA TYR A 159 31.61 8.16 6.36
C TYR A 159 30.56 7.33 5.63
N LEU A 160 29.51 7.96 5.09
CA LEU A 160 28.27 7.26 4.70
C LEU A 160 28.12 6.98 3.19
N GLY A 161 28.95 7.62 2.36
CA GLY A 161 28.96 7.48 0.90
C GLY A 161 29.46 6.11 0.42
N LYS A 162 29.26 5.79 -0.87
CA LYS A 162 29.76 4.53 -1.44
C LYS A 162 31.29 4.43 -1.22
N ASN A 163 31.76 3.26 -0.83
CA ASN A 163 33.17 2.97 -0.52
C ASN A 163 33.75 3.73 0.69
N LYS A 164 32.93 4.37 1.53
CA LYS A 164 33.38 5.07 2.74
C LYS A 164 33.36 4.13 3.97
N PRO A 165 34.10 4.46 5.05
CA PRO A 165 34.33 3.56 6.18
C PRO A 165 33.06 3.01 6.84
N ALA A 166 32.00 3.81 6.96
CA ALA A 166 30.72 3.40 7.56
C ALA A 166 29.67 2.96 6.53
N TYR A 167 30.05 2.84 5.25
CA TYR A 167 29.15 2.33 4.23
C TYR A 167 28.82 0.86 4.45
N VAL A 168 27.54 0.53 4.35
CA VAL A 168 27.04 -0.84 4.35
C VAL A 168 26.05 -0.94 3.20
N ASP A 169 26.24 -1.93 2.34
CA ASP A 169 25.30 -2.16 1.24
C ASP A 169 24.01 -2.81 1.77
N LYS A 170 22.91 -2.67 1.05
CA LYS A 170 21.65 -3.35 1.35
C LYS A 170 21.08 -3.99 0.10
N PHE A 171 20.15 -4.92 0.29
CA PHE A 171 19.29 -5.37 -0.78
C PHE A 171 18.59 -4.16 -1.44
N LYS A 172 18.57 -4.19 -2.76
CA LYS A 172 17.91 -3.22 -3.64
C LYS A 172 17.24 -4.01 -4.75
N ILE A 173 16.08 -3.54 -5.17
CA ILE A 173 15.35 -4.11 -6.31
C ILE A 173 16.17 -3.80 -7.58
N SER A 174 16.16 -4.66 -8.60
CA SER A 174 16.84 -4.29 -9.86
C SER A 174 16.03 -3.26 -10.64
N CYS A 175 16.64 -2.37 -11.44
CA CYS A 175 15.88 -1.44 -12.28
C CYS A 175 14.83 -2.16 -13.13
N LYS A 176 15.18 -3.31 -13.71
CA LYS A 176 14.27 -4.15 -14.49
C LYS A 176 13.06 -4.62 -13.66
N GLU A 177 13.31 -5.09 -12.45
CA GLU A 177 12.24 -5.56 -11.56
C GLU A 177 11.39 -4.39 -11.05
N ALA A 178 11.96 -3.24 -10.70
CA ALA A 178 11.23 -2.06 -10.28
C ALA A 178 10.30 -1.53 -11.39
N ILE A 179 10.80 -1.45 -12.62
CA ILE A 179 9.99 -1.07 -13.80
C ILE A 179 8.80 -2.03 -13.94
N ARG A 180 9.05 -3.33 -13.91
CA ARG A 180 7.99 -4.35 -13.99
C ARG A 180 6.97 -4.19 -12.86
N LEU A 181 7.41 -4.08 -11.61
CA LEU A 181 6.51 -3.96 -10.46
C LEU A 181 5.64 -2.71 -10.53
N ILE A 182 6.18 -1.57 -10.99
CA ILE A 182 5.40 -0.35 -11.17
C ILE A 182 4.36 -0.53 -12.28
N LEU A 183 4.73 -1.14 -13.41
CA LEU A 183 3.80 -1.42 -14.52
C LEU A 183 2.72 -2.42 -14.13
N ASP A 184 3.08 -3.51 -13.44
CA ASP A 184 2.16 -4.51 -12.91
C ASP A 184 1.19 -3.85 -11.91
N ALA A 185 1.69 -2.95 -11.07
CA ALA A 185 0.87 -2.12 -10.20
C ALA A 185 0.09 -1.01 -10.96
N GLY A 186 0.08 -0.99 -12.30
CA GLY A 186 -0.68 -0.06 -13.14
C GLY A 186 -0.19 1.39 -13.17
N GLY A 187 1.05 1.62 -12.72
CA GLY A 187 1.70 2.92 -12.73
C GLY A 187 2.71 3.10 -13.86
N LEU A 188 3.37 4.26 -13.85
CA LEU A 188 4.40 4.64 -14.80
C LEU A 188 5.79 4.69 -14.14
N PRO A 189 6.74 3.88 -14.61
CA PRO A 189 8.12 3.95 -14.15
C PRO A 189 8.89 5.09 -14.83
N VAL A 190 9.57 5.88 -14.03
CA VAL A 190 10.26 7.11 -14.43
C VAL A 190 11.67 7.14 -13.81
N LEU A 191 12.68 7.42 -14.62
CA LEU A 191 14.05 7.58 -14.13
C LEU A 191 14.18 8.89 -13.35
N ALA A 192 14.49 8.81 -12.06
CA ALA A 192 14.67 9.98 -11.20
C ALA A 192 16.02 10.65 -11.45
N HIS A 193 16.04 11.98 -11.39
CA HIS A 193 17.20 12.89 -11.34
C HIS A 193 18.47 12.38 -12.04
N PRO A 194 18.41 12.01 -13.34
CA PRO A 194 19.56 11.41 -14.05
C PRO A 194 20.85 12.24 -13.99
N GLY A 195 20.79 13.54 -13.73
CA GLY A 195 21.94 14.42 -13.57
C GLY A 195 22.80 14.15 -12.33
N ILE A 196 22.32 13.38 -11.34
CA ILE A 196 23.14 12.97 -10.18
C ILE A 196 23.84 11.62 -10.40
N ILE A 197 23.57 10.95 -11.52
CA ILE A 197 24.20 9.68 -11.86
C ILE A 197 25.57 9.96 -12.49
N ASP A 198 26.62 9.41 -11.86
CA ASP A 198 28.01 9.61 -12.27
C ASP A 198 28.40 8.72 -13.47
N PHE A 199 27.83 9.04 -14.63
CA PHE A 199 28.18 8.42 -15.91
C PHE A 199 29.61 8.77 -16.31
N GLN A 200 30.35 7.77 -16.80
CA GLN A 200 31.78 7.92 -17.09
C GLN A 200 32.05 8.36 -18.53
N GLN A 201 31.11 8.08 -19.44
CA GLN A 201 31.20 8.44 -20.85
C GLN A 201 30.00 9.29 -21.30
N PRO A 202 30.18 10.19 -22.30
CA PRO A 202 29.10 11.07 -22.78
C PRO A 202 27.84 10.35 -23.28
N HIS A 203 27.97 9.13 -23.81
CA HIS A 203 26.85 8.36 -24.36
C HIS A 203 26.27 7.31 -23.39
N ASP A 204 26.78 7.27 -22.16
CA ASP A 204 26.34 6.30 -21.17
C ASP A 204 24.88 6.52 -20.79
N LEU A 205 24.45 7.79 -20.65
CA LEU A 205 23.06 8.12 -20.33
C LEU A 205 22.09 7.61 -21.40
N ASP A 206 22.33 7.90 -22.68
CA ASP A 206 21.50 7.41 -23.79
C ASP A 206 21.43 5.89 -23.80
N THR A 207 22.58 5.22 -23.63
CA THR A 207 22.68 3.76 -23.59
C THR A 207 21.92 3.18 -22.41
N PHE A 208 22.08 3.78 -21.23
CA PHE A 208 21.40 3.41 -20.00
C PHE A 208 19.88 3.55 -20.15
N VAL A 209 19.41 4.69 -20.64
CA VAL A 209 17.98 4.92 -20.92
C VAL A 209 17.45 3.92 -21.94
N ASN A 210 18.16 3.63 -23.03
CA ASN A 210 17.75 2.60 -24.01
C ASN A 210 17.51 1.24 -23.35
N MET A 211 18.41 0.83 -22.45
CA MET A 211 18.25 -0.43 -21.72
C MET A 211 17.02 -0.41 -20.81
N LEU A 212 16.74 0.71 -20.14
CA LEU A 212 15.55 0.83 -19.30
C LEU A 212 14.26 0.87 -20.13
N VAL A 213 14.26 1.56 -21.28
CA VAL A 213 13.13 1.58 -22.22
C VAL A 213 12.80 0.18 -22.73
N ASN A 214 13.82 -0.64 -23.03
CA ASN A 214 13.62 -2.06 -23.39
C ASN A 214 12.97 -2.89 -22.27
N ASN A 215 13.00 -2.42 -21.03
CA ASN A 215 12.32 -3.05 -19.90
C ASN A 215 10.95 -2.43 -19.58
N GLY A 216 10.55 -1.35 -20.28
CA GLY A 216 9.25 -0.68 -20.10
C GLY A 216 9.31 0.67 -19.39
N LEU A 217 10.49 1.32 -19.29
CA LEU A 217 10.58 2.70 -18.78
C LEU A 217 9.63 3.62 -19.56
N ALA A 218 8.83 4.41 -18.85
CA ALA A 218 7.81 5.26 -19.44
C ALA A 218 8.15 6.75 -19.39
N GLY A 219 9.06 7.18 -18.51
CA GLY A 219 9.43 8.59 -18.38
C GLY A 219 10.82 8.85 -17.80
N ILE A 220 11.18 10.14 -17.80
CA ILE A 220 12.41 10.67 -17.21
C ILE A 220 12.07 11.94 -16.43
N GLU A 221 12.66 12.13 -15.25
CA GLU A 221 12.63 13.39 -14.53
C GLU A 221 13.52 14.41 -15.25
N VAL A 222 12.90 15.27 -16.05
CA VAL A 222 13.59 16.31 -16.82
C VAL A 222 13.84 17.52 -15.92
N TYR A 223 12.80 17.97 -15.21
CA TYR A 223 12.86 19.16 -14.38
C TYR A 223 13.24 18.78 -12.95
N TYR A 224 14.49 19.02 -12.59
CA TYR A 224 15.05 18.76 -11.27
C TYR A 224 15.94 19.93 -10.84
N ALA A 225 16.03 20.20 -9.54
CA ALA A 225 16.79 21.32 -8.98
C ALA A 225 18.28 21.31 -9.37
N GLY A 226 18.85 20.12 -9.62
CA GLY A 226 20.24 19.95 -10.05
C GLY A 226 20.47 20.00 -11.56
N HIS A 227 19.42 20.06 -12.39
CA HIS A 227 19.56 20.06 -13.85
C HIS A 227 19.59 21.49 -14.39
N ASP A 228 20.64 21.84 -15.14
CA ASP A 228 20.70 23.10 -15.88
C ASP A 228 19.88 23.06 -17.18
N SER A 229 19.73 24.21 -17.84
CA SER A 229 18.91 24.33 -19.05
C SER A 229 19.43 23.51 -20.24
N ALA A 230 20.75 23.33 -20.35
CA ALA A 230 21.36 22.54 -21.42
C ALA A 230 21.08 21.05 -21.22
N PHE A 231 21.22 20.57 -19.99
CA PHE A 231 20.92 19.19 -19.62
C PHE A 231 19.43 18.88 -19.72
N ARG A 232 18.55 19.78 -19.25
CA ARG A 232 17.09 19.67 -19.44
C ARG A 232 16.73 19.54 -20.92
N LYS A 233 17.35 20.33 -21.80
CA LYS A 233 17.12 20.23 -23.24
C LYS A 233 17.54 18.86 -23.77
N HIS A 234 18.72 18.37 -23.38
CA HIS A 234 19.18 17.04 -23.78
C HIS A 234 18.23 15.92 -23.30
N LEU A 235 17.76 15.97 -22.06
CA LEU A 235 16.76 15.01 -21.56
C LEU A 235 15.43 15.12 -22.32
N SER A 236 14.97 16.32 -22.64
CA SER A 236 13.77 16.52 -23.46
C SER A 236 13.92 15.91 -24.86
N ASP A 237 15.10 16.00 -25.48
CA ASP A 237 15.37 15.37 -26.78
C ASP A 237 15.31 13.83 -26.69
N ILE A 238 15.82 13.26 -25.59
CA ILE A 238 15.70 11.82 -25.28
C ILE A 238 14.23 11.43 -25.10
N VAL A 239 13.48 12.18 -24.28
CA VAL A 239 12.05 11.94 -24.01
C VAL A 239 11.25 11.93 -25.31
N ASN A 240 11.44 12.95 -26.16
CA ASN A 240 10.74 13.08 -27.44
C ASN A 240 11.11 11.97 -28.42
N SER A 241 12.41 11.65 -28.57
CA SER A 241 12.87 10.64 -29.52
C SER A 241 12.42 9.22 -29.18
N LYS A 242 12.12 8.95 -27.91
CA LYS A 242 11.73 7.62 -27.40
C LYS A 242 10.24 7.52 -27.05
N GLY A 243 9.46 8.60 -27.23
CA GLY A 243 8.03 8.62 -26.88
C GLY A 243 7.76 8.42 -25.38
N LEU A 244 8.65 8.95 -24.54
CA LEU A 244 8.53 8.93 -23.07
C LEU A 244 7.76 10.15 -22.57
N VAL A 245 7.43 10.17 -21.27
CA VAL A 245 6.91 11.37 -20.59
C VAL A 245 8.02 12.09 -19.82
N ALA A 246 8.02 13.41 -19.89
CA ALA A 246 8.80 14.24 -18.98
C ALA A 246 8.06 14.35 -17.64
N THR A 247 8.80 14.28 -16.54
CA THR A 247 8.29 14.63 -15.20
C THR A 247 9.20 15.67 -14.54
N GLY A 248 8.79 16.14 -13.37
CA GLY A 248 9.58 17.10 -12.63
C GLY A 248 9.15 17.24 -11.19
N GLY A 249 10.12 17.50 -10.33
CA GLY A 249 9.91 17.76 -8.93
C GLY A 249 11.12 18.39 -8.26
N SER A 250 10.90 18.84 -7.04
CA SER A 250 11.93 19.54 -6.26
C SER A 250 12.87 18.57 -5.55
N ASP A 251 12.42 17.34 -5.29
CA ASP A 251 13.07 16.39 -4.37
C ASP A 251 13.12 16.96 -2.94
N PHE A 252 11.96 17.49 -2.53
CA PHE A 252 11.77 18.19 -1.27
C PHE A 252 11.79 17.23 -0.08
N HIS A 253 12.69 17.50 0.87
CA HIS A 253 12.82 16.76 2.14
C HIS A 253 12.54 17.65 3.36
N GLY A 254 11.89 18.81 3.15
CA GLY A 254 11.70 19.80 4.21
C GLY A 254 13.00 20.39 4.72
N SER A 255 13.15 20.47 6.04
CA SER A 255 14.29 21.16 6.68
C SER A 255 15.66 20.53 6.41
N PHE A 256 15.69 19.29 5.87
CA PHE A 256 16.93 18.55 5.61
C PHE A 256 17.59 18.92 4.27
N ASN A 257 16.87 19.54 3.32
CA ASN A 257 17.44 19.95 2.03
C ASN A 257 17.47 21.48 1.88
N LYS A 258 18.41 22.14 2.55
CA LYS A 258 18.53 23.61 2.51
C LYS A 258 18.64 24.13 1.07
N GLY A 259 17.79 25.09 0.74
CA GLY A 259 17.73 25.74 -0.58
C GLY A 259 16.90 24.98 -1.61
N VAL A 260 16.07 24.04 -1.17
CA VAL A 260 15.01 23.40 -1.95
C VAL A 260 13.70 23.60 -1.18
N ASP A 261 12.75 24.26 -1.81
CA ASP A 261 11.40 24.47 -1.30
C ASP A 261 10.41 23.65 -2.14
N LEU A 262 9.20 23.44 -1.63
CA LEU A 262 8.19 22.71 -2.37
C LEU A 262 7.84 23.44 -3.68
N GLY A 263 7.95 22.73 -4.81
CA GLY A 263 7.79 23.23 -6.18
C GLY A 263 8.92 24.15 -6.67
N ARG A 264 9.96 24.40 -5.87
CA ARG A 264 11.03 25.36 -6.17
C ARG A 264 12.39 24.83 -5.75
N GLY A 265 13.34 24.80 -6.67
CA GLY A 265 14.67 24.27 -6.43
C GLY A 265 15.76 25.34 -6.45
N ARG A 266 17.00 24.89 -6.34
CA ARG A 266 18.16 25.70 -6.72
C ARG A 266 18.06 26.04 -8.22
N GLY A 267 18.36 27.28 -8.58
CA GLY A 267 18.29 27.74 -9.97
C GLY A 267 16.89 28.20 -10.38
N ASP A 268 16.40 27.71 -11.53
CA ASP A 268 15.20 28.16 -12.23
C ASP A 268 14.10 27.09 -12.30
N LEU A 269 14.08 26.14 -11.35
CA LEU A 269 13.09 25.07 -11.34
C LEU A 269 11.67 25.65 -11.21
N ASN A 270 10.87 25.41 -12.25
CA ASN A 270 9.45 25.71 -12.31
C ASN A 270 8.80 24.66 -13.22
N VAL A 271 7.94 23.81 -12.65
CA VAL A 271 7.27 22.72 -13.38
C VAL A 271 5.83 23.13 -13.68
N ASP A 272 5.49 23.17 -14.96
CA ASP A 272 4.17 23.58 -15.44
C ASP A 272 3.13 22.45 -15.30
N MET A 273 1.86 22.83 -15.12
CA MET A 273 0.75 21.87 -15.00
C MET A 273 0.57 20.99 -16.24
N CYS A 274 1.06 21.40 -17.42
CA CYS A 274 1.07 20.56 -18.62
C CYS A 274 1.89 19.27 -18.45
N VAL A 275 2.93 19.28 -17.60
CA VAL A 275 3.73 18.09 -17.28
C VAL A 275 2.89 17.05 -16.55
N PHE A 276 2.11 17.48 -15.55
CA PHE A 276 1.17 16.60 -14.84
C PHE A 276 0.09 16.04 -15.77
N LYS A 277 -0.49 16.89 -16.63
CA LYS A 277 -1.51 16.46 -17.61
C LYS A 277 -0.95 15.39 -18.55
N SER A 278 0.24 15.60 -19.11
CA SER A 278 0.89 14.64 -20.00
C SER A 278 1.20 13.31 -19.29
N LEU A 279 1.62 13.35 -18.02
CA LEU A 279 1.79 12.15 -17.20
C LEU A 279 0.48 11.40 -17.02
N ASN A 280 -0.61 12.11 -16.70
CA ASN A 280 -1.92 11.52 -16.49
C ASN A 280 -2.53 10.94 -17.79
N ASP A 281 -2.37 11.61 -18.92
CA ASP A 281 -2.81 11.11 -20.23
C ASP A 281 -2.10 9.79 -20.56
N ARG A 282 -0.77 9.72 -20.36
CA ARG A 282 -0.01 8.49 -20.59
C ARG A 282 -0.38 7.37 -19.61
N LEU A 283 -0.70 7.73 -18.36
CA LEU A 283 -1.17 6.77 -17.37
C LEU A 283 -2.50 6.15 -17.82
N GLN A 284 -3.43 6.97 -18.32
CA GLN A 284 -4.69 6.50 -18.87
C GLN A 284 -4.50 5.59 -20.10
N GLU A 285 -3.57 5.91 -21.00
CA GLU A 285 -3.22 5.06 -22.14
C GLU A 285 -2.70 3.69 -21.72
N ILE A 286 -1.72 3.65 -20.80
CA ILE A 286 -1.14 2.38 -20.32
C ILE A 286 -2.18 1.56 -19.57
N GLN A 287 -3.00 2.21 -18.73
CA GLN A 287 -4.12 1.55 -18.09
C GLN A 287 -5.15 1.05 -19.10
N ALA A 288 -5.38 1.76 -20.22
CA ALA A 288 -6.31 1.30 -21.25
C ALA A 288 -5.80 0.07 -22.03
N ILE A 289 -4.49 -0.02 -22.28
CA ILE A 289 -3.87 -1.05 -23.14
C ILE A 289 -3.71 -2.40 -22.42
N SER A 290 -3.66 -2.46 -21.07
CA SER A 290 -3.47 -3.72 -20.31
C SER A 290 -4.56 -4.08 -19.30
N ARG A 291 -5.67 -3.34 -19.26
CA ARG A 291 -6.66 -3.39 -18.16
C ARG A 291 -7.15 -4.81 -17.81
N LEU A 292 -7.54 -5.63 -18.78
CA LEU A 292 -8.09 -6.95 -18.45
C LEU A 292 -7.00 -8.01 -18.27
N ASP A 293 -5.88 -7.93 -18.99
CA ASP A 293 -4.77 -8.89 -18.85
C ASP A 293 -4.17 -8.87 -17.44
N LEU A 294 -4.04 -7.68 -16.85
CA LEU A 294 -3.55 -7.55 -15.47
C LEU A 294 -4.55 -8.13 -14.46
N LEU A 295 -5.85 -7.84 -14.63
CA LEU A 295 -6.87 -8.43 -13.74
C LEU A 295 -6.91 -9.96 -13.88
N GLU A 296 -6.81 -10.49 -15.10
CA GLU A 296 -6.70 -11.93 -15.35
C GLU A 296 -5.49 -12.55 -14.64
N GLN A 297 -4.34 -11.87 -14.63
CA GLN A 297 -3.17 -12.29 -13.86
C GLN A 297 -3.41 -12.23 -12.34
N ASN A 298 -4.02 -11.16 -11.84
CA ASN A 298 -4.33 -11.00 -10.42
C ASN A 298 -5.33 -12.06 -9.93
N LEU A 299 -6.26 -12.47 -10.79
CA LEU A 299 -7.18 -13.58 -10.57
C LEU A 299 -6.51 -14.95 -10.73
N ASP A 300 -5.35 -15.02 -11.39
CA ASP A 300 -4.71 -16.27 -11.84
C ASP A 300 -5.65 -17.08 -12.73
N TYR A 301 -6.38 -16.37 -13.60
CA TYR A 301 -7.37 -16.93 -14.51
C TYR A 301 -7.47 -16.08 -15.79
N ARG A 302 -7.33 -16.73 -16.94
CA ARG A 302 -7.48 -16.09 -18.26
C ARG A 302 -8.83 -16.46 -18.86
N PHE A 303 -9.65 -15.47 -19.18
CA PHE A 303 -10.99 -15.72 -19.72
C PHE A 303 -10.92 -16.21 -21.17
N GLN A 304 -11.76 -17.20 -21.49
CA GLN A 304 -12.02 -17.58 -22.87
C GLN A 304 -12.86 -16.51 -23.56
N SER A 305 -13.88 -16.00 -22.85
CA SER A 305 -14.68 -14.87 -23.29
C SER A 305 -14.55 -13.68 -22.32
N ARG A 306 -13.79 -12.67 -22.71
CA ARG A 306 -13.63 -11.42 -21.93
C ARG A 306 -14.92 -10.63 -21.76
N SER A 307 -16.00 -10.97 -22.46
CA SER A 307 -17.31 -10.38 -22.23
C SER A 307 -17.84 -10.66 -20.83
N PHE A 308 -17.60 -11.85 -20.27
CA PHE A 308 -18.02 -12.18 -18.89
C PHE A 308 -17.33 -11.27 -17.88
N LEU A 309 -16.01 -11.12 -18.00
CA LEU A 309 -15.24 -10.22 -17.14
C LEU A 309 -15.67 -8.76 -17.34
N SER A 310 -15.83 -8.31 -18.58
CA SER A 310 -16.26 -6.94 -18.89
C SER A 310 -17.63 -6.61 -18.30
N ASN A 311 -18.57 -7.56 -18.27
CA ASN A 311 -19.89 -7.39 -17.70
C ASN A 311 -19.85 -7.39 -16.17
N ALA A 312 -19.06 -8.28 -15.56
CA ALA A 312 -18.84 -8.30 -14.11
C ALA A 312 -18.28 -6.96 -13.57
N LEU A 313 -17.54 -6.25 -14.42
CA LEU A 313 -16.96 -4.95 -14.11
C LEU A 313 -17.88 -3.76 -14.43
N CYS A 314 -19.07 -3.95 -15.03
CA CYS A 314 -19.99 -2.85 -15.39
C CYS A 314 -20.93 -2.54 -14.21
N HIS A 315 -20.64 -1.50 -13.42
CA HIS A 315 -21.55 -1.06 -12.35
C HIS A 315 -22.76 -0.32 -12.95
N ARG A 316 -23.93 -0.40 -12.30
CA ARG A 316 -25.17 0.29 -12.72
C ARG A 316 -25.00 1.78 -13.05
N SER A 317 -24.14 2.49 -12.31
CA SER A 317 -23.87 3.91 -12.58
C SER A 317 -23.27 4.15 -13.98
N TYR A 318 -22.46 3.20 -14.47
CA TYR A 318 -21.82 3.31 -15.78
C TYR A 318 -22.81 2.99 -16.88
N LEU A 319 -23.64 1.95 -16.68
CA LEU A 319 -24.74 1.61 -17.57
C LEU A 319 -25.68 2.80 -17.78
N ASN A 320 -26.08 3.46 -16.70
CA ASN A 320 -26.98 4.63 -16.76
C ASN A 320 -26.44 5.79 -17.60
N GLU A 321 -25.11 5.97 -17.64
CA GLU A 321 -24.45 7.02 -18.40
C GLU A 321 -24.03 6.59 -19.82
N ASN A 322 -23.98 5.27 -20.09
CA ASN A 322 -23.42 4.70 -21.32
C ASN A 322 -24.30 3.57 -21.87
N GLN A 323 -25.61 3.82 -21.95
CA GLN A 323 -26.61 2.83 -22.43
C GLN A 323 -26.36 2.37 -23.87
N ASP A 324 -25.64 3.16 -24.67
CA ASP A 324 -25.25 2.81 -26.05
C ASP A 324 -24.02 1.86 -26.12
N ILE A 325 -23.37 1.59 -24.98
CA ILE A 325 -22.06 0.90 -24.90
C ILE A 325 -22.08 -0.33 -23.98
N CYS A 326 -22.88 -0.32 -22.91
CA CYS A 326 -23.04 -1.45 -21.99
C CYS A 326 -24.50 -1.92 -22.05
N ASP A 327 -24.74 -3.22 -22.26
CA ASP A 327 -26.10 -3.78 -22.37
C ASP A 327 -26.70 -4.19 -21.01
N ALA A 328 -25.85 -4.42 -20.00
CA ALA A 328 -26.26 -4.88 -18.68
C ALA A 328 -25.22 -4.51 -17.60
N ASP A 329 -25.70 -4.29 -16.38
CA ASP A 329 -24.86 -4.16 -15.19
C ASP A 329 -24.46 -5.52 -14.62
N ASN A 330 -23.67 -5.49 -13.55
CA ASN A 330 -23.10 -6.66 -12.91
C ASN A 330 -24.04 -7.34 -11.89
N GLU A 331 -25.24 -6.83 -11.61
CA GLU A 331 -26.06 -7.26 -10.47
C GLU A 331 -26.58 -8.70 -10.61
N ARG A 332 -26.85 -9.13 -11.85
CA ARG A 332 -27.22 -10.52 -12.12
C ARG A 332 -26.05 -11.49 -11.89
N LEU A 333 -24.84 -11.02 -12.15
CA LEU A 333 -23.62 -11.79 -11.91
C LEU A 333 -23.29 -11.80 -10.42
N GLU A 334 -23.43 -10.68 -9.72
CA GLU A 334 -23.34 -10.58 -8.26
C GLU A 334 -24.24 -11.63 -7.59
N PHE A 335 -25.54 -11.65 -7.93
CA PHE A 335 -26.49 -12.62 -7.39
C PHE A 335 -26.06 -14.09 -7.55
N LEU A 336 -25.55 -14.46 -8.73
CA LEU A 336 -25.03 -15.82 -8.96
C LEU A 336 -23.70 -16.05 -8.21
N GLY A 337 -22.89 -15.00 -8.14
CA GLY A 337 -21.56 -14.97 -7.56
C GLY A 337 -21.56 -15.25 -6.07
N ASP A 338 -22.47 -14.62 -5.33
CA ASP A 338 -22.68 -14.87 -3.89
C ASP A 338 -22.89 -16.37 -3.61
N ALA A 339 -23.79 -17.02 -4.36
CA ALA A 339 -24.07 -18.44 -4.19
C ALA A 339 -22.85 -19.34 -4.49
N VAL A 340 -22.13 -19.05 -5.59
CA VAL A 340 -20.91 -19.79 -5.96
C VAL A 340 -19.81 -19.59 -4.92
N LEU A 341 -19.62 -18.34 -4.48
CA LEU A 341 -18.61 -17.94 -3.51
C LEU A 341 -18.87 -18.56 -2.14
N GLY A 342 -20.12 -18.51 -1.67
CA GLY A 342 -20.54 -19.10 -0.41
C GLY A 342 -20.30 -20.61 -0.36
N LEU A 343 -20.49 -21.31 -1.47
CA LEU A 343 -20.14 -22.74 -1.59
C LEU A 343 -18.63 -22.96 -1.55
N CYS A 344 -17.85 -22.19 -2.32
CA CYS A 344 -16.38 -22.32 -2.35
C CYS A 344 -15.75 -22.08 -0.98
N VAL A 345 -16.14 -21.00 -0.30
CA VAL A 345 -15.62 -20.65 1.04
C VAL A 345 -16.09 -21.66 2.09
N GLY A 346 -17.34 -22.13 2.01
CA GLY A 346 -17.84 -23.19 2.89
C GLY A 346 -17.04 -24.48 2.76
N HIS A 347 -16.78 -24.92 1.52
CA HIS A 347 -15.92 -26.07 1.22
C HIS A 347 -14.53 -25.89 1.81
N LEU A 348 -13.89 -24.74 1.56
CA LEU A 348 -12.53 -24.46 2.03
C LEU A 348 -12.42 -24.48 3.56
N LEU A 349 -13.41 -23.94 4.27
CA LEU A 349 -13.44 -23.98 5.74
C LEU A 349 -13.55 -25.41 6.27
N MET A 350 -14.43 -26.24 5.68
CA MET A 350 -14.59 -27.64 6.06
C MET A 350 -13.32 -28.47 5.80
N GLU A 351 -12.59 -28.19 4.72
CA GLU A 351 -11.31 -28.87 4.44
C GLU A 351 -10.19 -28.43 5.41
N LYS A 352 -10.14 -27.15 5.76
CA LYS A 352 -9.08 -26.59 6.61
C LYS A 352 -9.27 -26.92 8.10
N ASP A 353 -10.51 -27.10 8.55
CA ASP A 353 -10.81 -27.51 9.92
C ASP A 353 -12.00 -28.51 9.98
N PRO A 354 -11.73 -29.82 9.74
CA PRO A 354 -12.77 -30.85 9.63
C PRO A 354 -13.55 -31.12 10.92
N LEU A 355 -13.08 -30.63 12.07
CA LEU A 355 -13.70 -30.89 13.37
C LEU A 355 -14.58 -29.74 13.85
N LYS A 356 -14.61 -28.62 13.12
CA LYS A 356 -15.39 -27.44 13.50
C LYS A 356 -16.88 -27.67 13.25
N ASN A 357 -17.72 -27.24 14.17
CA ASN A 357 -19.17 -27.41 14.08
C ASN A 357 -19.82 -26.45 13.07
N GLU A 358 -21.06 -26.75 12.69
CA GLU A 358 -21.83 -26.01 11.67
C GLU A 358 -22.06 -24.53 12.04
N GLY A 359 -22.32 -24.22 13.31
CA GLY A 359 -22.55 -22.85 13.76
C GLY A 359 -21.29 -21.97 13.62
N ASP A 360 -20.13 -22.51 14.02
CA ASP A 360 -18.84 -21.85 13.84
C ASP A 360 -18.51 -21.66 12.36
N LEU A 361 -18.63 -22.71 11.54
CA LEU A 361 -18.39 -22.64 10.10
C LEU A 361 -19.27 -21.58 9.43
N SER A 362 -20.56 -21.53 9.76
CA SER A 362 -21.50 -20.54 9.23
C SER A 362 -21.08 -19.12 9.57
N ARG A 363 -20.68 -18.87 10.82
CA ARG A 363 -20.24 -17.54 11.27
C ARG A 363 -18.92 -17.12 10.65
N LEU A 364 -17.93 -18.02 10.54
CA LEU A 364 -16.66 -17.72 9.87
C LEU A 364 -16.89 -17.42 8.39
N ARG A 365 -17.73 -18.21 7.72
CA ARG A 365 -18.12 -17.96 6.33
C ARG A 365 -18.76 -16.58 6.20
N SER A 366 -19.78 -16.25 6.99
CA SER A 366 -20.46 -14.95 6.93
C SER A 366 -19.53 -13.76 7.18
N ASN A 367 -18.48 -13.92 7.97
CA ASN A 367 -17.45 -12.89 8.11
C ASN A 367 -16.63 -12.76 6.83
N LEU A 368 -16.09 -13.87 6.32
CA LEU A 368 -15.23 -13.89 5.14
C LEU A 368 -15.95 -13.38 3.88
N VAL A 369 -17.23 -13.72 3.72
CA VAL A 369 -18.07 -13.27 2.59
C VAL A 369 -18.91 -12.03 2.92
N SER A 370 -18.59 -11.32 4.00
CA SER A 370 -19.22 -10.02 4.27
C SER A 370 -18.74 -8.96 3.29
N GLU A 371 -19.52 -7.88 3.12
CA GLU A 371 -19.12 -6.70 2.33
C GLU A 371 -17.69 -6.23 2.67
N THR A 372 -17.36 -6.18 3.97
CA THR A 372 -16.01 -5.79 4.42
C THR A 372 -14.93 -6.82 4.05
N GLY A 373 -15.22 -8.11 4.16
CA GLY A 373 -14.30 -9.19 3.83
C GLY A 373 -14.01 -9.25 2.33
N LEU A 374 -15.06 -9.19 1.52
CA LEU A 374 -14.96 -9.20 0.06
C LEU A 374 -14.33 -7.94 -0.48
N ALA A 375 -14.68 -6.77 0.04
CA ALA A 375 -14.01 -5.52 -0.34
C ALA A 375 -12.51 -5.53 -0.01
N HIS A 376 -12.10 -6.22 1.06
CA HIS A 376 -10.67 -6.40 1.35
C HIS A 376 -9.99 -7.28 0.30
N ILE A 377 -10.61 -8.39 -0.10
CA ILE A 377 -10.07 -9.29 -1.13
C ILE A 377 -10.05 -8.59 -2.50
N ALA A 378 -11.13 -7.91 -2.86
CA ALA A 378 -11.25 -7.11 -4.07
C ALA A 378 -10.13 -6.07 -4.18
N ARG A 379 -9.78 -5.38 -3.08
CA ARG A 379 -8.63 -4.47 -3.06
C ARG A 379 -7.30 -5.20 -3.27
N ARG A 380 -7.09 -6.37 -2.65
CA ARG A 380 -5.85 -7.15 -2.81
C ARG A 380 -5.56 -7.60 -4.25
N ILE A 381 -6.61 -7.81 -5.05
CA ILE A 381 -6.49 -8.09 -6.50
C ILE A 381 -6.67 -6.84 -7.36
N ASP A 382 -6.79 -5.69 -6.70
CA ASP A 382 -6.93 -4.38 -7.31
C ASP A 382 -8.16 -4.26 -8.22
N LEU A 383 -9.28 -4.85 -7.80
CA LEU A 383 -10.48 -4.92 -8.62
C LEU A 383 -11.06 -3.52 -8.95
N GLY A 384 -11.00 -2.59 -8.00
CA GLY A 384 -11.65 -1.27 -8.07
C GLY A 384 -11.25 -0.42 -9.28
N ARG A 385 -10.01 -0.53 -9.76
CA ARG A 385 -9.54 0.17 -10.98
C ARG A 385 -10.15 -0.35 -12.28
N PHE A 386 -10.63 -1.59 -12.28
CA PHE A 386 -11.20 -2.23 -13.46
C PHE A 386 -12.72 -2.02 -13.55
N ILE A 387 -13.35 -1.68 -12.44
CA ILE A 387 -14.79 -1.40 -12.38
C ILE A 387 -15.09 -0.16 -13.24
N LYS A 388 -16.04 -0.29 -14.15
CA LYS A 388 -16.56 0.81 -14.95
C LYS A 388 -17.62 1.51 -14.10
N LEU A 389 -17.37 2.78 -13.79
CA LEU A 389 -18.24 3.63 -12.99
C LEU A 389 -18.66 4.85 -13.81
N GLY A 390 -19.88 5.32 -13.59
CA GLY A 390 -20.32 6.62 -14.09
C GLY A 390 -19.46 7.74 -13.51
N LYS A 391 -19.40 8.89 -14.17
CA LYS A 391 -18.56 10.03 -13.78
C LYS A 391 -18.84 10.46 -12.34
N GLY A 392 -20.11 10.58 -11.95
CA GLY A 392 -20.48 10.97 -10.60
C GLY A 392 -20.02 9.97 -9.54
N GLU A 393 -20.24 8.67 -9.81
CA GLU A 393 -19.84 7.59 -8.91
C GLU A 393 -18.31 7.52 -8.76
N SER A 394 -17.58 7.64 -9.87
CA SER A 394 -16.12 7.66 -9.89
C SER A 394 -15.55 8.84 -9.11
N LEU A 395 -16.12 10.05 -9.27
CA LEU A 395 -15.67 11.26 -8.55
C LEU A 395 -15.91 11.16 -7.03
N SER A 396 -16.94 10.43 -6.61
CA SER A 396 -17.22 10.19 -5.18
C SER A 396 -16.35 9.09 -4.54
N GLY A 397 -15.30 8.64 -5.22
CA GLY A 397 -14.43 7.56 -4.75
C GLY A 397 -15.05 6.17 -4.87
N GLY A 398 -16.02 5.97 -5.78
CA GLY A 398 -16.73 4.69 -5.93
C GLY A 398 -15.83 3.47 -6.13
N ARG A 399 -14.64 3.65 -6.72
CA ARG A 399 -13.65 2.59 -6.94
C ARG A 399 -13.11 1.97 -5.64
N ASP A 400 -13.27 2.67 -4.53
CA ASP A 400 -12.79 2.26 -3.21
C ASP A 400 -13.93 2.06 -2.20
N LYS A 401 -15.21 2.11 -2.62
CA LYS A 401 -16.37 1.82 -1.75
C LYS A 401 -16.50 0.32 -1.51
N ASN A 402 -16.76 -0.07 -0.26
CA ASN A 402 -16.87 -1.48 0.13
C ASN A 402 -17.99 -2.20 -0.63
N SER A 403 -19.19 -1.62 -0.70
CA SER A 403 -20.31 -2.19 -1.45
C SER A 403 -19.94 -2.50 -2.90
N ILE A 404 -19.49 -1.49 -3.66
CA ILE A 404 -19.13 -1.63 -5.08
C ILE A 404 -18.04 -2.69 -5.29
N LEU A 405 -17.04 -2.74 -4.40
CA LEU A 405 -15.96 -3.71 -4.48
C LEU A 405 -16.43 -5.14 -4.16
N SER A 406 -17.29 -5.30 -3.16
CA SER A 406 -17.90 -6.58 -2.78
C SER A 406 -18.74 -7.13 -3.92
N ASP A 407 -19.68 -6.32 -4.43
CA ASP A 407 -20.62 -6.71 -5.48
C ASP A 407 -19.88 -7.08 -6.77
N ALA A 408 -18.87 -6.28 -7.15
CA ALA A 408 -18.03 -6.59 -8.31
C ALA A 408 -17.20 -7.85 -8.12
N PHE A 409 -16.74 -8.16 -6.90
CA PHE A 409 -15.98 -9.38 -6.63
C PHE A 409 -16.86 -10.62 -6.82
N GLU A 410 -18.07 -10.60 -6.27
CA GLU A 410 -19.06 -11.66 -6.48
C GLU A 410 -19.37 -11.81 -7.98
N ALA A 411 -19.60 -10.70 -8.68
CA ALA A 411 -19.83 -10.73 -10.12
C ALA A 411 -18.66 -11.34 -10.91
N VAL A 412 -17.41 -11.12 -10.49
CA VAL A 412 -16.22 -11.75 -11.09
C VAL A 412 -16.18 -13.24 -10.81
N VAL A 413 -16.54 -13.68 -9.60
CA VAL A 413 -16.66 -15.11 -9.27
C VAL A 413 -17.68 -15.78 -10.19
N ALA A 414 -18.85 -15.16 -10.39
CA ALA A 414 -19.84 -15.64 -11.35
C ALA A 414 -19.31 -15.66 -12.79
N ALA A 415 -18.56 -14.63 -13.20
CA ALA A 415 -17.96 -14.59 -14.54
C ALA A 415 -17.01 -15.76 -14.78
N VAL A 416 -16.13 -16.10 -13.83
CA VAL A 416 -15.24 -17.27 -13.94
C VAL A 416 -16.04 -18.57 -13.96
N TYR A 417 -17.07 -18.67 -13.11
CA TYR A 417 -17.98 -19.82 -13.09
C TYR A 417 -18.69 -20.02 -14.43
N LEU A 418 -19.17 -18.97 -15.07
CA LEU A 418 -19.84 -19.04 -16.37
C LEU A 418 -18.87 -19.34 -17.52
N ASP A 419 -17.63 -18.87 -17.43
CA ASP A 419 -16.62 -19.05 -18.47
C ASP A 419 -15.96 -20.44 -18.44
N ALA A 420 -15.73 -21.03 -17.25
CA ALA A 420 -15.02 -22.32 -17.12
C ALA A 420 -15.54 -23.29 -16.04
N GLY A 421 -16.69 -23.01 -15.43
CA GLY A 421 -17.34 -23.92 -14.48
C GLY A 421 -16.82 -23.81 -13.05
N PHE A 422 -17.43 -24.61 -12.16
CA PHE A 422 -17.22 -24.53 -10.72
C PHE A 422 -15.77 -24.82 -10.29
N ASP A 423 -15.13 -25.85 -10.84
CA ASP A 423 -13.77 -26.25 -10.43
C ASP A 423 -12.75 -25.11 -10.60
N ARG A 424 -12.88 -24.31 -11.67
CA ARG A 424 -12.02 -23.15 -11.91
C ARG A 424 -12.35 -21.98 -11.00
N ALA A 425 -13.64 -21.70 -10.77
CA ALA A 425 -14.05 -20.71 -9.79
C ALA A 425 -13.55 -21.07 -8.38
N GLN A 426 -13.68 -22.33 -7.98
CA GLN A 426 -13.20 -22.84 -6.69
C GLN A 426 -11.68 -22.72 -6.56
N THR A 427 -10.92 -23.07 -7.61
CA THR A 427 -9.45 -22.93 -7.60
C THR A 427 -9.03 -21.47 -7.36
N MET A 428 -9.67 -20.53 -8.08
CA MET A 428 -9.42 -19.10 -7.92
C MET A 428 -9.77 -18.63 -6.50
N VAL A 429 -10.97 -18.96 -6.01
CA VAL A 429 -11.43 -18.57 -4.67
C VAL A 429 -10.52 -19.15 -3.60
N ASN A 430 -10.16 -20.44 -3.68
CA ASN A 430 -9.27 -21.08 -2.71
C ASN A 430 -7.93 -20.35 -2.60
N ARG A 431 -7.33 -19.96 -3.72
CA ARG A 431 -6.07 -19.19 -3.73
C ARG A 431 -6.23 -17.83 -3.06
N LEU A 432 -7.30 -17.10 -3.35
CA LEU A 432 -7.54 -15.76 -2.82
C LEU A 432 -7.88 -15.77 -1.31
N PHE A 433 -8.62 -16.80 -0.87
CA PHE A 433 -9.11 -16.95 0.50
C PHE A 433 -8.21 -17.77 1.43
N ASP A 434 -7.18 -18.47 0.93
CA ASP A 434 -6.31 -19.32 1.78
C ASP A 434 -5.72 -18.56 2.99
N LYS A 435 -5.11 -17.39 2.75
CA LYS A 435 -4.57 -16.54 3.83
C LYS A 435 -5.67 -16.01 4.76
N PRO A 436 -6.75 -15.36 4.26
CA PRO A 436 -7.87 -14.93 5.10
C PRO A 436 -8.47 -16.05 5.98
N VAL A 437 -8.66 -17.24 5.41
CA VAL A 437 -9.19 -18.41 6.14
C VAL A 437 -8.23 -18.83 7.25
N GLN A 438 -6.93 -18.95 6.95
CA GLN A 438 -5.93 -19.28 7.98
C GLN A 438 -5.92 -18.26 9.12
N GLN A 439 -6.05 -16.96 8.82
CA GLN A 439 -6.10 -15.91 9.83
C GLN A 439 -7.35 -16.01 10.71
N VAL A 440 -8.51 -16.27 10.11
CA VAL A 440 -9.79 -16.40 10.83
C VAL A 440 -9.83 -17.70 11.66
N LEU A 441 -9.21 -18.78 11.19
CA LEU A 441 -9.08 -20.02 11.95
C LEU A 441 -8.05 -19.93 13.08
N ALA A 442 -6.96 -19.17 12.89
CA ALA A 442 -5.93 -18.96 13.90
C ALA A 442 -6.33 -17.94 14.98
N SER A 443 -7.32 -17.09 14.71
CA SER A 443 -7.78 -16.10 15.66
C SER A 443 -8.70 -16.73 16.70
N SER A 444 -8.25 -16.72 17.96
CA SER A 444 -9.03 -17.08 19.14
C SER A 444 -10.20 -16.12 19.43
N ASP A 445 -10.30 -15.02 18.67
CA ASP A 445 -11.34 -13.99 18.77
C ASP A 445 -12.74 -14.49 18.39
N PHE A 446 -12.82 -15.65 17.73
CA PHE A 446 -14.08 -16.20 17.28
C PHE A 446 -14.69 -17.23 18.23
N ILE A 447 -14.16 -17.56 19.41
CA ILE A 447 -14.93 -18.46 20.28
C ILE A 447 -16.07 -17.66 20.93
N ASP A 448 -17.33 -17.97 20.61
CA ASP A 448 -18.51 -17.34 21.24
C ASP A 448 -18.75 -17.95 22.62
N TYR A 449 -17.90 -17.54 23.56
CA TYR A 449 -17.99 -17.97 24.94
C TYR A 449 -19.31 -17.56 25.59
N LYS A 450 -19.95 -16.46 25.14
CA LYS A 450 -21.25 -16.03 25.69
C LYS A 450 -22.35 -17.02 25.35
N SER A 451 -22.49 -17.37 24.07
CA SER A 451 -23.49 -18.34 23.62
C SER A 451 -23.18 -19.74 24.18
N GLY A 452 -21.91 -20.16 24.13
CA GLY A 452 -21.49 -21.45 24.68
C GLY A 452 -21.70 -21.56 26.20
N LEU A 453 -21.45 -20.48 26.95
CA LEU A 453 -21.76 -20.45 28.38
C LEU A 453 -23.27 -20.51 28.62
N GLN A 454 -24.07 -19.76 27.86
CA GLN A 454 -25.52 -19.76 28.03
C GLN A 454 -26.12 -21.15 27.78
N GLU A 455 -25.68 -21.86 26.74
CA GLU A 455 -26.10 -23.24 26.46
C GLU A 455 -25.70 -24.17 27.62
N PHE A 456 -24.43 -24.12 28.03
CA PHE A 456 -23.91 -24.93 29.13
C PHE A 456 -24.68 -24.71 30.44
N THR A 457 -24.92 -23.45 30.81
CA THR A 457 -25.59 -23.13 32.09
C THR A 457 -27.07 -23.40 32.05
N GLN A 458 -27.71 -23.26 30.89
CA GLN A 458 -29.10 -23.62 30.71
C GLN A 458 -29.28 -25.14 30.81
N GLU A 459 -28.36 -25.92 30.25
CA GLU A 459 -28.37 -27.39 30.31
C GLU A 459 -28.08 -27.91 31.73
N HIS A 460 -27.03 -27.40 32.40
CA HIS A 460 -26.54 -27.96 33.66
C HIS A 460 -27.20 -27.33 34.90
N PHE A 461 -27.62 -26.07 34.82
CA PHE A 461 -28.14 -25.31 35.97
C PHE A 461 -29.56 -24.74 35.74
N GLY A 462 -30.13 -24.89 34.54
CA GLY A 462 -31.46 -24.37 34.21
C GLY A 462 -31.58 -22.85 34.24
N ARG A 463 -30.46 -22.12 34.12
CA ARG A 463 -30.40 -20.65 34.22
C ARG A 463 -29.46 -20.03 33.18
N THR A 464 -29.67 -18.74 32.92
CA THR A 464 -28.82 -17.94 32.04
C THR A 464 -27.88 -17.02 32.84
N PRO A 465 -26.66 -16.72 32.34
CA PRO A 465 -25.72 -15.83 33.03
C PRO A 465 -26.15 -14.36 32.96
N ASP A 466 -25.94 -13.61 34.05
CA ASP A 466 -26.24 -12.17 34.12
C ASP A 466 -24.98 -11.33 33.87
N TYR A 467 -25.03 -10.42 32.89
CA TYR A 467 -23.94 -9.52 32.55
C TYR A 467 -24.25 -8.10 33.01
N THR A 468 -23.34 -7.51 33.78
CA THR A 468 -23.48 -6.15 34.31
C THR A 468 -22.24 -5.33 34.00
N LEU A 469 -22.44 -4.10 33.52
CA LEU A 469 -21.36 -3.17 33.27
C LEU A 469 -20.82 -2.66 34.62
N ALA A 470 -19.56 -3.00 34.93
CA ALA A 470 -18.91 -2.56 36.15
C ALA A 470 -18.25 -1.18 35.96
N GLN A 471 -17.57 -0.98 34.82
CA GLN A 471 -16.83 0.26 34.57
C GLN A 471 -16.63 0.55 33.08
N GLU A 472 -16.55 1.84 32.74
CA GLU A 472 -16.08 2.33 31.44
C GLU A 472 -14.91 3.31 31.67
N LYS A 473 -13.78 3.11 31.00
CA LYS A 473 -12.56 3.93 31.12
C LYS A 473 -12.03 4.34 29.74
N GLY A 474 -11.40 5.51 29.66
CA GLY A 474 -10.73 5.99 28.43
C GLY A 474 -11.53 7.04 27.65
N PRO A 475 -10.89 7.74 26.70
CA PRO A 475 -11.54 8.74 25.85
C PRO A 475 -12.53 8.06 24.88
N ASP A 476 -13.50 8.81 24.34
CA ASP A 476 -14.58 8.24 23.51
C ASP A 476 -14.09 7.41 22.32
N HIS A 477 -12.93 7.76 21.75
CA HIS A 477 -12.30 7.05 20.63
C HIS A 477 -11.43 5.85 21.06
N ASP A 478 -11.26 5.61 22.37
CA ASP A 478 -10.49 4.49 22.91
C ASP A 478 -11.04 3.99 24.27
N LYS A 479 -12.36 3.77 24.32
CA LYS A 479 -13.03 3.25 25.53
C LYS A 479 -12.67 1.79 25.79
N THR A 480 -12.52 1.47 27.06
CA THR A 480 -12.37 0.12 27.60
C THR A 480 -13.53 -0.15 28.56
N PHE A 481 -14.24 -1.25 28.34
CA PHE A 481 -15.38 -1.69 29.12
C PHE A 481 -14.96 -2.83 30.04
N GLU A 482 -15.39 -2.78 31.29
CA GLU A 482 -15.27 -3.87 32.27
C GLU A 482 -16.68 -4.38 32.59
N ILE A 483 -16.90 -5.68 32.36
CA ILE A 483 -18.20 -6.35 32.58
C ILE A 483 -18.03 -7.46 33.60
N CYS A 484 -18.90 -7.47 34.60
CA CYS A 484 -19.04 -8.55 35.54
C CYS A 484 -20.13 -9.51 35.06
N LEU A 485 -19.78 -10.79 35.00
CA LEU A 485 -20.69 -11.90 34.80
C LEU A 485 -20.95 -12.56 36.14
N ASN A 486 -22.22 -12.69 36.52
CA ASN A 486 -22.64 -13.42 37.71
C ASN A 486 -23.51 -14.61 37.31
N LEU A 487 -23.16 -15.77 37.86
CA LEU A 487 -23.92 -17.02 37.71
C LEU A 487 -23.75 -17.83 39.00
N ASP A 488 -24.69 -17.68 39.95
CA ASP A 488 -24.71 -18.33 41.26
C ASP A 488 -23.32 -18.45 41.93
N THR A 489 -22.63 -19.59 41.75
CA THR A 489 -21.33 -19.89 42.35
C THR A 489 -20.12 -19.34 41.60
N VAL A 490 -20.32 -18.77 40.40
CA VAL A 490 -19.26 -18.24 39.54
C VAL A 490 -19.51 -16.76 39.26
N ALA A 491 -18.54 -15.94 39.66
CA ALA A 491 -18.48 -14.54 39.29
C ALA A 491 -17.15 -14.27 38.57
N THR A 492 -17.22 -13.72 37.36
CA THR A 492 -16.04 -13.40 36.56
C THR A 492 -16.12 -11.97 36.03
N MET A 493 -14.96 -11.38 35.79
CA MET A 493 -14.85 -10.03 35.25
C MET A 493 -14.08 -10.08 33.94
N GLY A 494 -14.70 -9.56 32.88
CA GLY A 494 -14.16 -9.48 31.53
C GLY A 494 -13.89 -8.04 31.11
N THR A 495 -12.89 -7.86 30.23
CA THR A 495 -12.48 -6.54 29.75
C THR A 495 -12.41 -6.51 28.23
N GLY A 496 -12.82 -5.41 27.59
CA GLY A 496 -12.76 -5.29 26.13
C GLY A 496 -12.94 -3.88 25.61
N LYS A 497 -12.55 -3.64 24.34
CA LYS A 497 -12.73 -2.35 23.65
C LYS A 497 -14.18 -2.08 23.22
N THR A 498 -15.03 -3.09 23.31
CA THR A 498 -16.49 -2.99 23.17
C THR A 498 -17.16 -3.74 24.31
N LYS A 499 -18.42 -3.41 24.63
CA LYS A 499 -19.21 -4.17 25.60
C LYS A 499 -19.26 -5.65 25.23
N LYS A 500 -19.51 -5.96 23.95
CA LYS A 500 -19.54 -7.33 23.44
C LYS A 500 -18.23 -8.08 23.68
N ALA A 501 -17.08 -7.45 23.46
CA ALA A 501 -15.78 -8.08 23.72
C ALA A 501 -15.55 -8.33 25.22
N ALA A 502 -15.96 -7.40 26.09
CA ALA A 502 -15.88 -7.56 27.53
C ALA A 502 -16.79 -8.69 28.06
N GLU A 503 -18.00 -8.85 27.49
CA GLU A 503 -18.89 -9.97 27.80
C GLU A 503 -18.28 -11.32 27.40
N GLN A 504 -17.67 -11.40 26.21
CA GLN A 504 -17.01 -12.63 25.74
C GLN A 504 -15.85 -13.04 26.65
N ASP A 505 -15.01 -12.10 27.07
CA ASP A 505 -13.91 -12.38 28.00
C ASP A 505 -14.42 -12.82 29.38
N ALA A 506 -15.51 -12.22 29.88
CA ALA A 506 -16.14 -12.64 31.13
C ALA A 506 -16.69 -14.08 31.02
N ALA A 507 -17.36 -14.39 29.91
CA ALA A 507 -17.92 -15.70 29.64
C ALA A 507 -16.85 -16.78 29.49
N ARG A 508 -15.73 -16.47 28.81
CA ARG A 508 -14.57 -17.36 28.68
C ARG A 508 -14.01 -17.76 30.04
N LYS A 509 -13.82 -16.77 30.92
CA LYS A 509 -13.32 -16.99 32.28
C LYS A 509 -14.29 -17.86 33.07
N ALA A 510 -15.60 -17.65 32.92
CA ALA A 510 -16.62 -18.43 33.62
C ALA A 510 -16.64 -19.90 33.14
N LEU A 511 -16.65 -20.14 31.82
CA LEU A 511 -16.55 -21.48 31.24
C LEU A 511 -15.29 -22.22 31.72
N THR A 512 -14.15 -21.52 31.78
CA THR A 512 -12.89 -22.11 32.27
C THR A 512 -12.98 -22.55 33.74
N LEU A 513 -13.66 -21.77 34.59
CA LEU A 513 -13.87 -22.12 35.99
C LEU A 513 -14.87 -23.27 36.16
N LEU A 514 -15.95 -23.27 35.37
CA LEU A 514 -16.98 -24.30 35.43
C LEU A 514 -16.45 -25.67 34.97
N ASN A 515 -15.66 -25.71 33.90
CA ASN A 515 -15.06 -26.96 33.43
C ASN A 515 -14.05 -27.56 34.43
N ARG A 516 -13.33 -26.72 35.18
CA ARG A 516 -12.40 -27.19 36.24
C ARG A 516 -13.11 -27.76 37.48
N ASN A 517 -14.37 -27.41 37.70
CA ASN A 517 -15.14 -27.90 38.85
C ASN A 517 -15.92 -29.19 38.52
N LEU A 518 -15.91 -29.61 37.24
CA LEU A 518 -16.55 -30.85 36.76
C LEU A 518 -15.55 -32.02 36.60
N GLU A 519 -14.25 -31.74 36.59
CA GLU A 519 -13.16 -32.72 36.74
C GLU A 519 -12.89 -33.01 38.22
#